data_AF-A0A537MJW1-F1
#
_entry.id   AF-A0A537MJW1-F1
#
_cell.length_a   1.000
_cell.length_b   1.000
_cell.length_c   1.000
_cell.angle_alpha   90.00
_cell.angle_beta   90.00
_cell.angle_gamma   90.00
#
_symmetry.space_group_name_H-M   'P 1'
#
loop_
_entity.id
_entity.type
_entity.pdbx_description
1 polymer ?
#
loop_
_entity_poly.entity_id
_entity_poly.type
_entity_poly.pdbx_seq_one_letter_code
_entity_poly.pdbx_strand_id
1 'polypeptide(L)'
;MSDGRPPTTEQPQPSGEGSATGLGIFRAAWHALWSHPLDYHPRVAAGGGTETLTTAAMLAEMGVAASSWEKLSLTDEHLALARQSLDEVKAQTEYQDQKATRLLTVTTFLTALSGVFFTRFSDAYPLGSVFGQVWWHAALILLSFLAFALFVLAALFGALVTFHATRTRFKYGDIKEPAADEGNPKSRLFYGPILGVRPRAWVNSFVTCPNAGAQDAPAVHAALGQRYFRDLVLETYLIAAKTADKLRYLGPAQSLLALSLRLLVAWLILMTLVGLAISPTRPSEQPQVSLEQPKDARPLRVEVTRPTAPRASGNREPQPRPPAGAER
;
A
#
# COMPACT_ATOMS: atom_id res chain seq x y z
N MET A 1 -9.79 -16.85 56.14
CA MET A 1 -10.20 -16.84 54.72
C MET A 1 -9.43 -15.71 54.07
N SER A 2 -8.39 -16.07 53.33
CA SER A 2 -7.39 -15.16 52.77
C SER A 2 -7.66 -15.06 51.27
N ASP A 3 -8.00 -13.87 50.79
CA ASP A 3 -8.24 -13.57 49.38
C ASP A 3 -6.91 -13.54 48.64
N GLY A 4 -6.56 -14.65 48.00
CA GLY A 4 -5.41 -14.77 47.13
C GLY A 4 -5.73 -14.23 45.74
N ARG A 5 -5.53 -12.92 45.52
CA ARG A 5 -5.34 -12.40 44.15
C ARG A 5 -3.85 -12.51 43.79
N PRO A 6 -3.51 -13.08 42.62
CA PRO A 6 -2.13 -13.09 42.16
C PRO A 6 -1.66 -11.66 41.87
N PRO A 7 -0.38 -11.34 42.11
CA PRO A 7 0.17 -10.04 41.78
C PRO A 7 0.13 -9.87 40.26
N THR A 8 -0.64 -8.88 39.80
CA THR A 8 -0.59 -8.37 38.44
C THR A 8 0.85 -7.94 38.18
N THR A 9 1.59 -8.73 37.43
CA THR A 9 2.88 -8.31 36.92
C THR A 9 2.57 -7.27 35.87
N GLU A 10 2.57 -6.00 36.27
CA GLU A 10 2.64 -4.89 35.33
C GLU A 10 3.89 -5.12 34.48
N GLN A 11 3.69 -5.66 33.28
CA GLN A 11 4.68 -5.55 32.24
C GLN A 11 4.98 -4.05 32.11
N PRO A 12 6.25 -3.64 32.23
CA PRO A 12 6.60 -2.28 31.84
C PRO A 12 6.18 -2.16 30.38
N GLN A 13 5.17 -1.34 30.12
CA GLN A 13 5.02 -0.78 28.78
C GLN A 13 6.39 -0.22 28.41
N PRO A 14 6.96 -0.57 27.25
CA PRO A 14 8.17 0.10 26.79
C PRO A 14 7.79 1.57 26.61
N SER A 15 8.12 2.35 27.64
CA SER A 15 8.14 3.79 27.65
C SER A 15 9.01 4.21 26.48
N GLY A 16 8.46 5.10 25.65
CA GLY A 16 8.99 5.49 24.35
C GLY A 16 10.52 5.46 24.26
N GLU A 17 11.02 4.51 23.47
CA GLU A 17 12.33 4.66 22.84
C GLU A 17 12.22 5.83 21.86
N GLY A 18 12.57 7.01 22.37
CA GLY A 18 12.74 8.21 21.60
C GLY A 18 13.74 7.99 20.47
N SER A 19 13.29 8.32 19.26
CA SER A 19 14.07 9.15 18.34
C SER A 19 15.54 8.75 18.10
N ALA A 20 15.77 7.52 17.65
CA ALA A 20 16.99 7.22 16.91
C ALA A 20 16.62 6.51 15.61
N THR A 21 16.84 7.17 14.47
CA THR A 21 16.99 6.55 13.12
C THR A 21 15.78 6.38 12.19
N GLY A 22 14.74 7.20 12.29
CA GLY A 22 13.74 7.29 11.21
C GLY A 22 14.38 7.78 9.90
N LEU A 23 14.20 7.05 8.78
CA LEU A 23 14.58 7.57 7.47
C LEU A 23 13.64 8.75 7.15
N GLY A 24 14.17 9.93 6.86
CA GLY A 24 13.32 11.06 6.48
C GLY A 24 12.47 10.73 5.26
N ILE A 25 11.24 11.25 5.20
CA ILE A 25 10.27 10.99 4.11
C ILE A 25 10.90 11.18 2.72
N PHE A 26 11.62 12.28 2.52
CA PHE A 26 12.29 12.59 1.26
C PHE A 26 13.37 11.56 0.90
N ARG A 27 14.17 11.15 1.89
CA ARG A 27 15.22 10.15 1.68
C ARG A 27 14.63 8.78 1.35
N ALA A 28 13.51 8.42 1.99
CA ALA A 28 12.81 7.16 1.72
C ALA A 28 12.20 7.16 0.31
N ALA A 29 11.53 8.24 -0.09
CA ALA A 29 11.01 8.40 -1.44
C ALA A 29 12.12 8.37 -2.50
N TRP A 30 13.24 9.06 -2.24
CA TRP A 30 14.42 9.04 -3.11
C TRP A 30 14.97 7.62 -3.24
N HIS A 31 15.32 6.97 -2.13
CA HIS A 31 15.84 5.60 -2.14
C HIS A 31 14.90 4.62 -2.86
N ALA A 32 13.59 4.75 -2.67
CA ALA A 32 12.60 3.92 -3.34
C ALA A 32 12.60 4.15 -4.86
N LEU A 33 12.70 5.41 -5.30
CA LEU A 33 12.70 5.79 -6.72
C LEU A 33 13.94 5.27 -7.47
N TRP A 34 15.14 5.36 -6.87
CA TRP A 34 16.37 4.82 -7.46
C TRP A 34 16.66 3.37 -7.09
N SER A 35 15.72 2.68 -6.44
CA SER A 35 15.90 1.28 -6.03
C SER A 35 17.17 1.02 -5.22
N HIS A 36 17.60 1.98 -4.39
CA HIS A 36 18.80 1.81 -3.56
C HIS A 36 18.69 0.54 -2.69
N PRO A 37 19.81 -0.17 -2.44
CA PRO A 37 19.80 -1.36 -1.61
C PRO A 37 19.36 -1.01 -0.18
N LEU A 38 18.49 -1.88 0.35
CA LEU A 38 17.96 -1.85 1.72
C LEU A 38 18.97 -2.51 2.67
N ASP A 39 20.24 -2.11 2.59
CA ASP A 39 21.28 -2.64 3.47
C ASP A 39 21.47 -1.67 4.61
N TYR A 40 20.62 -1.83 5.63
CA TYR A 40 20.88 -1.23 6.91
C TYR A 40 21.06 -2.32 7.94
N HIS A 41 21.92 -2.02 8.87
CA HIS A 41 22.52 -2.99 9.74
C HIS A 41 22.18 -2.59 11.17
N PRO A 42 21.98 -3.56 12.08
CA PRO A 42 21.83 -3.23 13.49
C PRO A 42 23.01 -2.36 13.89
N ARG A 43 22.68 -1.23 14.54
CA ARG A 43 23.70 -0.33 15.06
C ARG A 43 24.11 -0.86 16.43
N VAL A 44 25.34 -1.29 16.55
CA VAL A 44 25.92 -1.68 17.83
C VAL A 44 26.74 -0.53 18.38
N ALA A 45 26.70 -0.38 19.71
CA ALA A 45 27.58 0.54 20.40
C ALA A 45 28.99 -0.05 20.39
N ALA A 46 29.90 0.55 19.62
CA ALA A 46 31.29 0.13 19.52
C ALA A 46 32.18 1.32 19.87
N GLY A 47 33.00 1.18 20.92
CA GLY A 47 34.10 2.10 21.21
C GLY A 47 33.77 3.59 21.27
N GLY A 48 32.57 3.98 21.74
CA GLY A 48 32.16 5.39 21.84
C GLY A 48 31.31 5.93 20.68
N GLY A 49 30.92 5.08 19.72
CA GLY A 49 30.02 5.43 18.61
C GLY A 49 28.99 4.35 18.28
N THR A 50 28.11 4.64 17.30
CA THR A 50 27.19 3.64 16.73
C THR A 50 27.71 3.18 15.37
N GLU A 51 28.07 1.90 15.26
CA GLU A 51 28.58 1.30 14.03
C GLU A 51 27.54 0.37 13.41
N THR A 52 27.40 0.41 12.07
CA THR A 52 26.49 -0.43 11.30
C THR A 52 27.14 -1.77 10.96
N LEU A 53 26.66 -2.86 11.57
CA LEU A 53 27.18 -4.23 11.40
C LEU A 53 26.78 -4.89 10.06
N THR A 54 27.69 -4.99 9.09
CA THR A 54 27.40 -5.64 7.81
C THR A 54 26.82 -7.06 7.95
N THR A 55 26.07 -7.56 6.98
CA THR A 55 25.52 -8.94 7.03
C THR A 55 26.63 -9.98 7.20
N ALA A 56 27.74 -9.78 6.51
CA ALA A 56 28.91 -10.64 6.64
C ALA A 56 29.50 -10.57 8.06
N ALA A 57 29.58 -9.38 8.66
CA ALA A 57 30.04 -9.21 10.04
C ALA A 57 29.08 -9.85 11.06
N MET A 58 27.76 -9.68 10.90
CA MET A 58 26.77 -10.36 11.75
C MET A 58 26.88 -11.89 11.66
N LEU A 59 26.98 -12.43 10.44
CA LEU A 59 27.15 -13.88 10.24
C LEU A 59 28.48 -14.39 10.82
N ALA A 60 29.54 -13.59 10.74
CA ALA A 60 30.84 -13.92 11.33
C ALA A 60 30.77 -13.92 12.86
N GLU A 61 30.22 -12.86 13.46
CA GLU A 61 30.05 -12.72 14.91
C GLU A 61 29.18 -13.85 15.48
N MET A 62 28.01 -14.10 14.87
CA MET A 62 27.17 -15.21 15.29
C MET A 62 27.82 -16.58 15.03
N GLY A 63 28.64 -16.70 13.99
CA GLY A 63 29.42 -17.90 13.70
C GLY A 63 30.47 -18.19 14.77
N VAL A 64 31.16 -17.16 15.25
CA VAL A 64 32.10 -17.24 16.39
C VAL A 64 31.36 -17.56 17.68
N ALA A 65 30.22 -16.91 17.95
CA ALA A 65 29.42 -17.20 19.13
C ALA A 65 28.90 -18.65 19.16
N ALA A 66 28.52 -19.18 17.98
CA ALA A 66 28.00 -20.53 17.81
C ALA A 66 29.09 -21.62 17.70
N SER A 67 30.38 -21.27 17.58
CA SER A 67 31.44 -22.28 17.38
C SER A 67 31.64 -23.17 18.61
N SER A 68 31.21 -22.72 19.79
CA SER A 68 31.29 -23.49 21.04
C SER A 68 30.13 -24.47 21.24
N TRP A 69 29.10 -24.43 20.37
CA TRP A 69 27.83 -25.13 20.57
C TRP A 69 27.87 -26.62 20.19
N GLU A 70 28.95 -27.09 19.57
CA GLU A 70 29.11 -28.50 19.17
C GLU A 70 29.08 -29.48 20.36
N LYS A 71 29.29 -28.98 21.58
CA LYS A 71 29.29 -29.78 22.82
C LYS A 71 27.96 -29.72 23.58
N LEU A 72 26.95 -29.00 23.08
CA LEU A 72 25.66 -28.89 23.76
C LEU A 72 24.87 -30.21 23.62
N SER A 73 24.41 -30.73 24.75
CA SER A 73 23.40 -31.79 24.80
C SER A 73 22.03 -31.17 24.59
N LEU A 74 21.56 -31.16 23.35
CA LEU A 74 20.24 -30.63 23.02
C LEU A 74 19.17 -31.70 23.20
N THR A 75 18.01 -31.26 23.68
CA THR A 75 16.78 -32.07 23.73
C THR A 75 15.80 -31.56 22.68
N ASP A 76 14.78 -32.36 22.36
CA ASP A 76 13.72 -31.98 21.42
C ASP A 76 12.97 -30.71 21.85
N GLU A 77 12.90 -30.45 23.17
CA GLU A 77 12.30 -29.22 23.72
C GLU A 77 13.07 -27.96 23.30
N HIS A 78 14.41 -28.00 23.33
CA HIS A 78 15.24 -26.86 22.89
C HIS A 78 15.03 -26.56 21.40
N LEU A 79 14.91 -27.61 20.59
CA LEU A 79 14.59 -27.47 19.16
C LEU A 79 13.19 -26.90 18.94
N ALA A 80 12.22 -27.32 19.73
CA ALA A 80 10.86 -26.80 19.67
C ALA A 80 10.81 -25.30 20.02
N LEU A 81 11.51 -24.86 21.06
CA LEU A 81 11.60 -23.45 21.45
C LEU A 81 12.29 -22.59 20.38
N ALA A 82 13.40 -23.07 19.80
CA ALA A 82 14.08 -22.38 18.72
C ALA A 82 13.19 -22.26 17.47
N ARG A 83 12.43 -23.30 17.16
CA ARG A 83 11.43 -23.29 16.08
C ARG A 83 10.30 -22.30 16.37
N GLN A 84 9.79 -22.27 17.59
CA GLN A 84 8.76 -21.32 18.00
C GLN A 84 9.24 -19.87 17.84
N SER A 85 10.48 -19.55 18.22
CA SER A 85 11.05 -18.22 18.01
C SER A 85 11.13 -17.85 16.52
N LEU A 86 11.53 -18.80 15.67
CA LEU A 86 11.57 -18.60 14.22
C LEU A 86 10.17 -18.34 13.64
N ASP A 87 9.17 -19.10 14.09
CA ASP A 87 7.80 -18.97 13.62
C ASP A 87 7.17 -17.65 14.10
N GLU A 88 7.47 -17.20 15.31
CA GLU A 88 7.04 -15.89 15.84
C GLU A 88 7.59 -14.73 15.00
N VAL A 89 8.88 -14.72 14.69
CA VAL A 89 9.49 -13.65 13.88
C VAL A 89 8.96 -13.66 12.44
N LYS A 90 8.66 -14.84 11.88
CA LYS A 90 7.97 -14.94 10.58
C LYS A 90 6.55 -14.37 10.65
N ALA A 91 5.78 -14.72 11.67
CA ALA A 91 4.42 -14.22 11.88
C ALA A 91 4.40 -12.69 12.03
N GLN A 92 5.36 -12.11 12.75
CA GLN A 92 5.52 -10.66 12.85
C GLN A 92 5.80 -10.00 11.50
N THR A 93 6.64 -10.63 10.68
CA THR A 93 6.96 -10.13 9.33
C THR A 93 5.73 -10.16 8.42
N GLU A 94 5.00 -11.28 8.44
CA GLU A 94 3.78 -11.45 7.66
C GLU A 94 2.69 -10.46 8.10
N TYR A 95 2.53 -10.26 9.41
CA TYR A 95 1.58 -9.28 9.95
C TYR A 95 1.84 -7.87 9.40
N GLN A 96 3.10 -7.43 9.34
CA GLN A 96 3.44 -6.11 8.80
C GLN A 96 3.20 -6.01 7.29
N ASP A 97 3.54 -7.05 6.53
CA ASP A 97 3.29 -7.10 5.09
C ASP A 97 1.77 -7.09 4.78
N GLN A 98 0.97 -7.84 5.53
CA GLN A 98 -0.49 -7.83 5.42
C GLN A 98 -1.06 -6.45 5.75
N LYS A 99 -0.57 -5.80 6.81
CA LYS A 99 -1.00 -4.44 7.20
C LYS A 99 -0.68 -3.42 6.11
N ALA A 100 0.54 -3.46 5.56
CA ALA A 100 0.96 -2.60 4.46
C ALA A 100 0.08 -2.80 3.21
N THR A 101 -0.21 -4.07 2.88
CA THR A 101 -1.09 -4.42 1.75
C THR A 101 -2.50 -3.86 1.92
N ARG A 102 -3.09 -4.00 3.12
CA ARG A 102 -4.42 -3.41 3.42
C ARG A 102 -4.43 -1.90 3.23
N LEU A 103 -3.39 -1.20 3.70
CA LEU A 103 -3.27 0.25 3.54
C LEU A 103 -3.17 0.67 2.06
N LEU A 104 -2.41 -0.08 1.25
CA LEU A 104 -2.33 0.16 -0.19
C LEU A 104 -3.68 -0.03 -0.87
N THR A 105 -4.38 -1.12 -0.58
CA THR A 105 -5.69 -1.41 -1.16
C THR A 105 -6.70 -0.28 -0.88
N VAL A 106 -6.79 0.19 0.37
CA VAL A 106 -7.66 1.31 0.73
C VAL A 106 -7.27 2.58 -0.02
N THR A 107 -5.97 2.89 -0.09
CA THR A 107 -5.47 4.07 -0.80
C THR A 107 -5.79 4.00 -2.30
N THR A 108 -5.66 2.83 -2.93
CA THR A 108 -6.00 2.61 -4.34
C THR A 108 -7.48 2.86 -4.61
N PHE A 109 -8.37 2.31 -3.77
CA PHE A 109 -9.81 2.54 -3.92
C PHE A 109 -10.18 4.00 -3.75
N LEU A 110 -9.63 4.66 -2.72
CA LEU A 110 -9.86 6.09 -2.51
C LEU A 110 -9.33 6.90 -3.70
N THR A 111 -8.13 6.61 -4.21
CA THR A 111 -7.56 7.32 -5.37
C THR A 111 -8.42 7.14 -6.62
N ALA A 112 -8.93 5.94 -6.87
CA ALA A 112 -9.83 5.69 -8.00
C ALA A 112 -11.13 6.50 -7.88
N LEU A 113 -11.78 6.45 -6.71
CA LEU A 113 -13.00 7.21 -6.44
C LEU A 113 -12.78 8.72 -6.55
N SER A 114 -11.69 9.23 -5.97
CA SER A 114 -11.31 10.64 -6.07
C SER A 114 -11.01 11.06 -7.50
N GLY A 115 -10.43 10.18 -8.32
CA GLY A 115 -10.23 10.42 -9.75
C GLY A 115 -11.54 10.64 -10.51
N VAL A 116 -12.58 9.88 -10.20
CA VAL A 116 -13.93 10.07 -10.80
C VAL A 116 -14.50 11.44 -10.43
N PHE A 117 -14.46 11.79 -9.14
CA PHE A 117 -14.92 13.11 -8.67
C PHE A 117 -14.10 14.25 -9.28
N PHE A 118 -12.78 14.10 -9.37
CA PHE A 118 -11.91 15.09 -9.98
C PHE A 118 -12.18 15.27 -11.47
N THR A 119 -12.48 14.19 -12.20
CA THR A 119 -12.86 14.29 -13.61
C THR A 119 -14.09 15.18 -13.77
N ARG A 120 -15.16 14.91 -12.99
CA ARG A 120 -16.38 15.74 -12.98
C ARG A 120 -16.11 17.19 -12.56
N PHE A 121 -15.27 17.39 -11.55
CA PHE A 121 -14.85 18.71 -11.13
C PHE A 121 -14.11 19.46 -12.25
N SER A 122 -13.17 18.80 -12.93
CA SER A 122 -12.40 19.39 -14.02
C SER A 122 -13.24 19.71 -15.26
N ASP A 123 -14.30 18.94 -15.52
CA ASP A 123 -15.27 19.21 -16.58
C ASP A 123 -16.11 20.45 -16.28
N ALA A 124 -16.55 20.61 -15.03
CA ALA A 124 -17.34 21.75 -14.57
C ALA A 124 -16.52 23.06 -14.48
N TYR A 125 -15.25 22.94 -14.13
CA TYR A 125 -14.32 24.04 -13.89
C TYR A 125 -12.99 23.86 -14.68
N PRO A 126 -13.02 23.92 -16.02
CA PRO A 126 -11.82 23.80 -16.84
C PRO A 126 -10.85 24.96 -16.59
N LEU A 127 -9.55 24.66 -16.50
CA LEU A 127 -8.51 25.65 -16.20
C LEU A 127 -8.50 26.85 -17.17
N GLY A 128 -8.93 26.67 -18.42
CA GLY A 128 -9.02 27.76 -19.40
C GLY A 128 -10.07 28.83 -19.06
N SER A 129 -11.15 28.48 -18.34
CA SER A 129 -12.19 29.45 -17.95
C SER A 129 -11.86 30.19 -16.65
N VAL A 130 -10.84 29.73 -15.91
CA VAL A 130 -10.45 30.27 -14.60
C VAL A 130 -9.98 31.73 -14.68
N PHE A 131 -9.26 32.09 -15.75
CA PHE A 131 -8.70 33.44 -15.90
C PHE A 131 -9.75 34.53 -16.22
N GLY A 132 -10.98 34.13 -16.58
CA GLY A 132 -12.11 35.06 -16.78
C GLY A 132 -12.93 35.32 -15.51
N GLN A 133 -12.61 34.66 -14.39
CA GLN A 133 -13.36 34.78 -13.14
C GLN A 133 -12.78 35.81 -12.17
N VAL A 134 -13.57 36.17 -11.15
CA VAL A 134 -13.10 36.99 -10.03
C VAL A 134 -11.93 36.28 -9.33
N TRP A 135 -10.90 37.04 -8.96
CA TRP A 135 -9.62 36.50 -8.48
C TRP A 135 -9.73 35.44 -7.36
N TRP A 136 -10.68 35.58 -6.42
CA TRP A 136 -10.84 34.63 -5.31
C TRP A 136 -11.46 33.31 -5.76
N HIS A 137 -12.34 33.34 -6.78
CA HIS A 137 -12.88 32.13 -7.40
C HIS A 137 -11.75 31.37 -8.10
N ALA A 138 -10.94 32.11 -8.86
CA ALA A 138 -9.80 31.55 -9.56
C ALA A 138 -8.80 30.91 -8.57
N ALA A 139 -8.49 31.60 -7.47
CA ALA A 139 -7.63 31.07 -6.41
C ALA A 139 -8.19 29.78 -5.79
N LEU A 140 -9.50 29.72 -5.52
CA LEU A 140 -10.13 28.54 -4.91
C LEU A 140 -10.12 27.33 -5.86
N ILE A 141 -10.40 27.54 -7.15
CA ILE A 141 -10.32 26.49 -8.17
C ILE A 141 -8.88 26.00 -8.30
N LEU A 142 -7.91 26.91 -8.46
CA LEU A 142 -6.49 26.54 -8.57
C LEU A 142 -5.98 25.80 -7.34
N LEU A 143 -6.38 26.22 -6.13
CA LEU A 143 -6.04 25.55 -4.89
C LEU A 143 -6.63 24.13 -4.83
N SER A 144 -7.83 23.93 -5.37
CA SER A 144 -8.46 22.61 -5.49
C SER A 144 -7.66 21.70 -6.44
N PHE A 145 -7.24 22.21 -7.60
CA PHE A 145 -6.37 21.48 -8.53
C PHE A 145 -5.03 21.12 -7.87
N LEU A 146 -4.39 22.07 -7.19
CA LEU A 146 -3.12 21.85 -6.51
C LEU A 146 -3.24 20.82 -5.38
N ALA A 147 -4.29 20.92 -4.55
CA ALA A 147 -4.53 19.97 -3.46
C ALA A 147 -4.72 18.54 -3.98
N PHE A 148 -5.48 18.38 -5.08
CA PHE A 148 -5.65 17.07 -5.72
C PHE A 148 -4.33 16.54 -6.30
N ALA A 149 -3.55 17.38 -6.97
CA ALA A 149 -2.25 16.98 -7.51
C ALA A 149 -1.28 16.55 -6.40
N LEU A 150 -1.21 17.30 -5.29
CA LEU A 150 -0.41 16.93 -4.12
C LEU A 150 -0.89 15.63 -3.47
N PHE A 151 -2.22 15.42 -3.40
CA PHE A 151 -2.81 14.16 -2.94
C PHE A 151 -2.31 12.97 -3.76
N VAL A 152 -2.37 13.07 -5.10
CA VAL A 152 -1.93 12.02 -6.03
C VAL A 152 -0.43 11.77 -5.88
N LEU A 153 0.39 12.82 -5.85
CA LEU A 153 1.83 12.68 -5.67
C LEU A 153 2.18 12.01 -4.34
N ALA A 154 1.57 12.44 -3.23
CA ALA A 154 1.79 11.83 -1.93
C ALA A 154 1.34 10.36 -1.89
N ALA A 155 0.22 10.02 -2.54
CA ALA A 155 -0.27 8.65 -2.66
C ALA A 155 0.72 7.77 -3.44
N LEU A 156 1.20 8.26 -4.59
CA LEU A 156 2.17 7.56 -5.45
C LEU A 156 3.50 7.33 -4.72
N PHE A 157 4.05 8.36 -4.08
CA PHE A 157 5.29 8.19 -3.31
C PHE A 157 5.10 7.27 -2.11
N GLY A 158 3.98 7.37 -1.39
CA GLY A 158 3.66 6.45 -0.29
C GLY A 158 3.57 5.00 -0.77
N ALA A 159 2.91 4.77 -1.91
CA ALA A 159 2.82 3.45 -2.53
C ALA A 159 4.18 2.92 -2.99
N LEU A 160 5.00 3.77 -3.62
CA LEU A 160 6.34 3.43 -4.09
C LEU A 160 7.26 3.00 -2.94
N VAL A 161 7.28 3.77 -1.84
CA VAL A 161 8.08 3.42 -0.66
C VAL A 161 7.56 2.14 -0.01
N THR A 162 6.24 1.95 0.06
CA THR A 162 5.65 0.71 0.59
C THR A 162 6.07 -0.50 -0.24
N PHE A 163 5.95 -0.41 -1.56
CA PHE A 163 6.36 -1.49 -2.49
C PHE A 163 7.86 -1.77 -2.38
N HIS A 164 8.68 -0.72 -2.28
CA HIS A 164 10.11 -0.86 -2.07
C HIS A 164 10.43 -1.62 -0.78
N ALA A 165 9.71 -1.33 0.32
CA ALA A 165 9.87 -1.98 1.61
C ALA A 165 9.37 -3.45 1.61
N THR A 166 8.29 -3.75 0.89
CA THR A 166 7.70 -5.10 0.86
C THR A 166 8.31 -6.01 -0.21
N ARG A 167 9.18 -5.49 -1.08
CA ARG A 167 9.85 -6.29 -2.11
C ARG A 167 10.53 -7.52 -1.51
N THR A 168 10.27 -8.68 -2.10
CA THR A 168 10.90 -9.94 -1.71
C THR A 168 12.41 -9.84 -1.89
N ARG A 169 13.13 -9.82 -0.76
CA ARG A 169 14.60 -9.85 -0.73
C ARG A 169 15.03 -10.83 0.32
N PHE A 170 16.12 -11.54 0.07
CA PHE A 170 16.77 -12.36 1.08
C PHE A 170 18.13 -11.75 1.37
N LYS A 171 18.56 -11.79 2.63
CA LYS A 171 19.80 -11.13 3.08
C LYS A 171 21.07 -11.89 2.64
N TYR A 172 20.89 -13.00 1.92
CA TYR A 172 21.97 -13.73 1.29
C TYR A 172 22.45 -12.96 0.05
N GLY A 173 23.76 -12.73 -0.06
CA GLY A 173 24.33 -12.13 -1.26
C GLY A 173 24.01 -12.96 -2.51
N ASP A 174 24.11 -12.34 -3.69
CA ASP A 174 23.86 -13.02 -4.97
C ASP A 174 24.67 -14.33 -5.03
N ILE A 175 23.96 -15.46 -5.09
CA ILE A 175 24.57 -16.77 -5.31
C ILE A 175 24.90 -16.82 -6.78
N LYS A 176 26.07 -16.30 -7.13
CA LYS A 176 26.47 -16.21 -8.54
C LYS A 176 26.74 -17.59 -9.12
N GLU A 177 27.23 -18.54 -8.30
CA GLU A 177 27.39 -19.95 -8.67
C GLU A 177 27.27 -20.84 -7.42
N PRO A 178 26.65 -22.04 -7.51
CA PRO A 178 26.73 -23.04 -6.44
C PRO A 178 28.22 -23.37 -6.23
N ALA A 179 28.65 -23.48 -4.96
CA ALA A 179 30.03 -23.81 -4.66
C ALA A 179 30.43 -25.10 -5.41
N ALA A 180 31.62 -25.09 -6.03
CA ALA A 180 32.14 -26.26 -6.74
C ALA A 180 32.30 -27.48 -5.82
N ASP A 181 32.45 -27.22 -4.51
CA ASP A 181 32.71 -28.20 -3.48
C ASP A 181 31.45 -28.96 -3.03
N GLU A 182 31.62 -30.25 -2.69
CA GLU A 182 30.63 -31.09 -2.00
C GLU A 182 30.44 -30.71 -0.51
N GLY A 183 30.63 -29.44 -0.16
CA GLY A 183 30.62 -28.94 1.22
C GLY A 183 29.24 -28.93 1.87
N ASN A 184 29.20 -28.81 3.20
CA ASN A 184 27.95 -28.68 3.95
C ASN A 184 27.25 -27.33 3.66
N PRO A 185 25.91 -27.30 3.56
CA PRO A 185 25.17 -26.05 3.41
C PRO A 185 25.40 -25.14 4.62
N LYS A 186 25.52 -23.83 4.37
CA LYS A 186 25.71 -22.82 5.43
C LYS A 186 24.48 -22.71 6.37
N SER A 187 23.31 -23.10 5.89
CA SER A 187 22.05 -23.19 6.63
C SER A 187 21.11 -24.15 5.88
N ARG A 188 20.26 -24.86 6.62
CA ARG A 188 19.26 -25.81 6.10
C ARG A 188 17.85 -25.25 5.99
N LEU A 189 17.64 -23.99 6.36
CA LEU A 189 16.30 -23.42 6.49
C LEU A 189 15.94 -22.45 5.36
N PHE A 190 16.93 -21.87 4.68
CA PHE A 190 16.71 -20.82 3.68
C PHE A 190 17.24 -21.23 2.32
N TYR A 191 16.47 -20.89 1.28
CA TYR A 191 16.77 -21.27 -0.10
C TYR A 191 18.18 -20.86 -0.54
N GLY A 192 18.71 -19.72 -0.09
CA GLY A 192 20.02 -19.24 -0.51
C GLY A 192 21.14 -20.21 -0.09
N PRO A 193 21.36 -20.43 1.22
CA PRO A 193 22.31 -21.43 1.70
C PRO A 193 22.06 -22.85 1.19
N ILE A 194 20.81 -23.24 0.97
CA ILE A 194 20.43 -24.56 0.39
C ILE A 194 20.91 -24.67 -1.06
N LEU A 195 20.67 -23.66 -1.88
CA LEU A 195 21.09 -23.61 -3.29
C LEU A 195 22.59 -23.30 -3.46
N GLY A 196 23.26 -22.85 -2.39
CA GLY A 196 24.70 -22.62 -2.38
C GLY A 196 25.55 -23.89 -2.46
N VAL A 197 24.94 -25.08 -2.34
CA VAL A 197 25.60 -26.38 -2.43
C VAL A 197 24.96 -27.26 -3.52
N ARG A 198 25.69 -28.28 -3.99
CA ARG A 198 25.14 -29.26 -4.95
C ARG A 198 24.03 -30.11 -4.31
N PRO A 199 23.01 -30.58 -5.07
CA PRO A 199 21.94 -31.43 -4.53
C PRO A 199 22.43 -32.68 -3.80
N ARG A 200 23.54 -33.27 -4.25
CA ARG A 200 24.17 -34.41 -3.56
C ARG A 200 24.70 -34.03 -2.17
N ALA A 201 25.40 -32.90 -2.08
CA ALA A 201 25.92 -32.39 -0.81
C ALA A 201 24.80 -32.00 0.15
N TRP A 202 23.68 -31.48 -0.37
CA TRP A 202 22.46 -31.24 0.40
C TRP A 202 21.95 -32.54 1.05
N VAL A 203 21.74 -33.60 0.28
CA VAL A 203 21.26 -34.90 0.80
C VAL A 203 22.25 -35.48 1.81
N ASN A 204 23.56 -35.45 1.50
CA ASN A 204 24.62 -35.94 2.37
C ASN A 204 24.77 -35.12 3.66
N SER A 205 24.16 -33.93 3.75
CA SER A 205 24.20 -33.11 4.97
C SER A 205 23.27 -33.64 6.08
N PHE A 206 22.37 -34.59 5.77
CA PHE A 206 21.42 -35.22 6.69
C PHE A 206 21.82 -36.63 7.10
N VAL A 207 22.49 -37.36 6.21
CA VAL A 207 22.85 -38.77 6.41
C VAL A 207 24.34 -38.96 6.28
N THR A 208 24.90 -39.78 7.16
CA THR A 208 26.26 -40.31 7.03
C THR A 208 26.17 -41.65 6.33
N CYS A 209 26.76 -41.74 5.14
CA CYS A 209 27.04 -43.02 4.48
C CYS A 209 28.45 -43.46 4.88
N PRO A 210 28.62 -44.50 5.69
CA PRO A 210 29.94 -45.05 5.97
C PRO A 210 30.49 -45.58 4.64
N ASN A 211 31.61 -45.03 4.16
CA ASN A 211 32.39 -45.37 2.95
C ASN A 211 31.66 -46.07 1.79
N ALA A 212 31.79 -45.53 0.57
CA ALA A 212 31.15 -46.02 -0.67
C ALA A 212 31.43 -47.49 -1.11
N GLY A 213 32.00 -48.34 -0.25
CA GLY A 213 32.15 -49.78 -0.42
C GLY A 213 31.82 -50.63 0.81
N ALA A 214 31.37 -50.05 1.93
CA ALA A 214 30.91 -50.79 3.10
C ALA A 214 29.38 -51.00 3.04
N GLN A 215 28.92 -52.20 3.41
CA GLN A 215 27.51 -52.62 3.41
C GLN A 215 26.68 -51.99 4.55
N ASP A 216 27.16 -50.91 5.16
CA ASP A 216 26.50 -50.29 6.30
C ASP A 216 25.29 -49.46 5.85
N ALA A 217 24.19 -49.62 6.57
CA ALA A 217 22.98 -48.85 6.33
C ALA A 217 23.24 -47.35 6.58
N PRO A 218 22.67 -46.44 5.76
CA PRO A 218 22.78 -45.01 5.98
C PRO A 218 22.20 -44.64 7.35
N ALA A 219 22.97 -43.91 8.14
CA ALA A 219 22.56 -43.41 9.46
C ALA A 219 22.33 -41.90 9.43
N VAL A 220 21.41 -41.41 10.26
CA VAL A 220 21.21 -39.96 10.43
C VAL A 220 22.44 -39.35 11.08
N HIS A 221 22.87 -38.19 10.58
CA HIS A 221 24.04 -37.49 11.09
C HIS A 221 23.84 -37.13 12.58
N ALA A 222 24.70 -37.61 13.49
CA ALA A 222 24.52 -37.44 14.94
C ALA A 222 24.43 -35.95 15.37
N ALA A 223 25.22 -35.08 14.74
CA ALA A 223 25.18 -33.63 14.96
C ALA A 223 24.03 -32.89 14.26
N LEU A 224 23.06 -33.58 13.64
CA LEU A 224 21.99 -32.95 12.87
C LEU A 224 21.13 -32.01 13.74
N GLY A 225 20.75 -32.45 14.94
CA GLY A 225 19.98 -31.65 15.89
C GLY A 225 20.70 -30.35 16.26
N GLN A 226 22.00 -30.41 16.56
CA GLN A 226 22.82 -29.24 16.86
C GLN A 226 22.91 -28.26 15.69
N ARG A 227 23.12 -28.79 14.48
CA ARG A 227 23.16 -27.96 13.27
C ARG A 227 21.81 -27.28 13.01
N TYR A 228 20.70 -27.99 13.19
CA TYR A 228 19.36 -27.42 13.07
C TYR A 228 19.08 -26.36 14.14
N PHE A 229 19.45 -26.60 15.39
CA PHE A 229 19.29 -25.63 16.46
C PHE A 229 20.06 -24.34 16.15
N ARG A 230 21.32 -24.47 15.73
CA ARG A 230 22.13 -23.33 15.28
C ARG A 230 21.44 -22.59 14.13
N ASP A 231 21.04 -23.30 13.07
CA ASP A 231 20.37 -22.69 11.92
C ASP A 231 19.09 -21.96 12.37
N LEU A 232 18.25 -22.56 13.23
CA LEU A 232 17.02 -21.93 13.74
C LEU A 232 17.31 -20.61 14.47
N VAL A 233 18.30 -20.60 15.38
CA VAL A 233 18.65 -19.41 16.16
C VAL A 233 19.23 -18.31 15.28
N LEU A 234 20.19 -18.64 14.41
CA LEU A 234 20.81 -17.68 13.51
C LEU A 234 19.78 -17.03 12.58
N GLU A 235 18.89 -17.84 12.02
CA GLU A 235 17.92 -17.36 11.05
C GLU A 235 16.82 -16.52 11.70
N THR A 236 16.44 -16.85 12.93
CA THR A 236 15.53 -16.01 13.73
C THR A 236 16.07 -14.59 13.83
N TYR A 237 17.37 -14.44 14.15
CA TYR A 237 18.01 -13.13 14.22
C TYR A 237 18.07 -12.42 12.85
N LEU A 238 18.41 -13.15 11.78
CA LEU A 238 18.49 -12.58 10.43
C LEU A 238 17.13 -12.08 9.92
N ILE A 239 16.05 -12.82 10.19
CA ILE A 239 14.69 -12.35 9.86
C ILE A 239 14.34 -11.15 10.72
N ALA A 240 14.62 -11.17 12.02
CA ALA A 240 14.32 -10.03 12.90
C ALA A 240 15.02 -8.75 12.42
N ALA A 241 16.31 -8.84 12.08
CA ALA A 241 17.07 -7.74 11.50
C ALA A 241 16.45 -7.23 10.18
N LYS A 242 16.04 -8.15 9.29
CA LYS A 242 15.35 -7.80 8.04
C LYS A 242 14.01 -7.11 8.29
N THR A 243 13.26 -7.56 9.31
CA THR A 243 11.97 -6.95 9.67
C THR A 243 12.15 -5.55 10.22
N ALA A 244 13.19 -5.32 11.02
CA ALA A 244 13.56 -3.97 11.45
C ALA A 244 13.87 -3.04 10.26
N ASP A 245 14.60 -3.54 9.26
CA ASP A 245 14.90 -2.77 8.04
C ASP A 245 13.62 -2.41 7.27
N LYS A 246 12.68 -3.35 7.13
CA LYS A 246 11.36 -3.10 6.52
C LYS A 246 10.58 -2.03 7.27
N LEU A 247 10.45 -2.18 8.59
CA LEU A 247 9.70 -1.26 9.45
C LEU A 247 10.20 0.19 9.33
N ARG A 248 11.51 0.37 9.16
CA ARG A 248 12.10 1.70 8.98
C ARG A 248 11.63 2.43 7.73
N TYR A 249 11.34 1.70 6.64
CA TYR A 249 10.77 2.30 5.42
C TYR A 249 9.25 2.38 5.46
N LEU A 250 8.59 1.48 6.21
CA LEU A 250 7.14 1.52 6.40
C LEU A 250 6.68 2.75 7.19
N GLY A 251 7.44 3.24 8.17
CA GLY A 251 7.09 4.47 8.91
C GLY A 251 6.94 5.70 8.00
N PRO A 252 7.95 6.03 7.17
CA PRO A 252 7.86 7.10 6.18
C PRO A 252 6.77 6.86 5.13
N ALA A 253 6.58 5.61 4.68
CA ALA A 253 5.51 5.27 3.74
C ALA A 253 4.12 5.56 4.32
N GLN A 254 3.87 5.13 5.56
CA GLN A 254 2.64 5.41 6.29
C GLN A 254 2.43 6.91 6.50
N SER A 255 3.51 7.66 6.75
CA SER A 255 3.45 9.13 6.89
C SER A 255 3.05 9.81 5.57
N LEU A 256 3.58 9.35 4.43
CA LEU A 256 3.17 9.81 3.09
C LEU A 256 1.72 9.48 2.77
N LEU A 257 1.29 8.25 3.08
CA LEU A 257 -0.10 7.83 2.90
C LEU A 257 -1.06 8.62 3.80
N ALA A 258 -0.66 8.90 5.05
CA ALA A 258 -1.43 9.75 5.97
C ALA A 258 -1.50 11.20 5.47
N LEU A 259 -0.40 11.74 4.93
CA LEU A 259 -0.38 13.06 4.29
C LEU A 259 -1.31 13.09 3.08
N SER A 260 -1.25 12.07 2.22
CA SER A 260 -2.16 11.90 1.10
C SER A 260 -3.61 11.92 1.56
N LEU A 261 -3.98 11.16 2.59
CA LEU A 261 -5.35 11.16 3.11
C LEU A 261 -5.78 12.55 3.65
N ARG A 262 -4.87 13.29 4.33
CA ARG A 262 -5.15 14.66 4.79
C ARG A 262 -5.39 15.62 3.61
N LEU A 263 -4.57 15.52 2.56
CA LEU A 263 -4.72 16.30 1.34
C LEU A 263 -6.03 15.96 0.61
N LEU A 264 -6.43 14.69 0.61
CA LEU A 264 -7.70 14.25 0.04
C LEU A 264 -8.88 14.89 0.78
N VAL A 265 -8.88 14.87 2.11
CA VAL A 265 -9.94 15.52 2.91
C VAL A 265 -9.97 17.02 2.65
N ALA A 266 -8.82 17.68 2.64
CA ALA A 266 -8.72 19.10 2.32
C ALA A 266 -9.27 19.39 0.90
N TRP A 267 -8.94 18.57 -0.08
CA TRP A 267 -9.46 18.69 -1.44
C TRP A 267 -10.98 18.51 -1.51
N LEU A 268 -11.57 17.53 -0.81
CA LEU A 268 -13.03 17.34 -0.79
C LEU A 268 -13.75 18.56 -0.21
N ILE A 269 -13.19 19.18 0.83
CA ILE A 269 -13.71 20.42 1.41
C ILE A 269 -13.64 21.55 0.37
N LEU A 270 -12.49 21.74 -0.28
CA LEU A 270 -12.31 22.75 -1.31
C LEU A 270 -13.27 22.55 -2.49
N MET A 271 -13.41 21.32 -2.98
CA MET A 271 -14.35 20.95 -4.04
C MET A 271 -15.79 21.31 -3.66
N THR A 272 -16.19 21.04 -2.42
CA THR A 272 -17.53 21.38 -1.91
C THR A 272 -17.73 22.90 -1.85
N LEU A 273 -16.72 23.65 -1.36
CA LEU A 273 -16.77 25.10 -1.31
C LEU A 273 -16.88 25.72 -2.72
N VAL A 274 -16.13 25.19 -3.70
CA VAL A 274 -16.26 25.61 -5.10
C VAL A 274 -17.67 25.34 -5.62
N GLY A 275 -18.22 24.15 -5.39
CA GLY A 275 -19.57 23.79 -5.83
C GLY A 275 -20.68 24.66 -5.24
N LEU A 276 -20.51 25.15 -4.00
CA LEU A 276 -21.47 26.03 -3.34
C LEU A 276 -21.32 27.50 -3.74
N ALA A 277 -20.09 27.96 -3.94
CA ALA A 277 -19.79 29.37 -4.18
C ALA A 277 -19.75 29.75 -5.66
N ILE A 278 -19.53 28.79 -6.56
CA ILE A 278 -19.19 29.03 -7.96
C ILE A 278 -20.09 28.19 -8.86
N SER A 279 -20.91 28.86 -9.69
CA SER A 279 -21.69 28.17 -10.71
C SER A 279 -20.78 27.47 -11.73
N PRO A 280 -21.16 26.27 -12.21
CA PRO A 280 -20.39 25.57 -13.26
C PRO A 280 -20.19 26.46 -14.48
N THR A 281 -18.97 26.48 -15.02
CA THR A 281 -18.65 27.33 -16.19
C THR A 281 -19.03 26.70 -17.53
N ARG A 282 -19.26 25.38 -17.55
CA ARG A 282 -19.89 24.69 -18.67
C ARG A 282 -21.33 24.32 -18.30
N PRO A 283 -22.32 24.57 -19.17
CA PRO A 283 -23.64 23.98 -19.02
C PRO A 283 -23.45 22.46 -18.97
N SER A 284 -24.10 21.78 -18.03
CA SER A 284 -24.18 20.32 -18.11
C SER A 284 -24.78 19.99 -19.47
N GLU A 285 -24.07 19.20 -20.27
CA GLU A 285 -24.68 18.55 -21.43
C GLU A 285 -25.83 17.72 -20.87
N GLN A 286 -27.05 18.27 -20.90
CA GLN A 286 -28.23 17.45 -20.76
C GLN A 286 -28.09 16.36 -21.83
N PRO A 287 -28.36 15.08 -21.51
CA PRO A 287 -28.39 14.06 -22.54
C PRO A 287 -29.41 14.53 -23.57
N GLN A 288 -28.93 15.06 -24.68
CA GLN A 288 -29.76 15.26 -25.85
C GLN A 288 -30.14 13.85 -26.23
N VAL A 289 -31.33 13.43 -25.82
CA VAL A 289 -32.07 12.37 -26.47
C VAL A 289 -32.28 12.91 -27.89
N SER A 290 -31.26 12.72 -28.73
CA SER A 290 -31.44 12.71 -30.16
C SER A 290 -32.35 11.52 -30.39
N LEU A 291 -33.66 11.79 -30.37
CA LEU A 291 -34.59 11.00 -31.14
C LEU A 291 -33.97 10.98 -32.53
N GLU A 292 -33.32 9.88 -32.89
CA GLU A 292 -32.96 9.60 -34.27
C GLU A 292 -34.24 9.81 -35.07
N GLN A 293 -34.37 10.97 -35.71
CA GLN A 293 -35.36 11.12 -36.76
C GLN A 293 -34.93 10.10 -37.82
N PRO A 294 -35.75 9.07 -38.07
CA PRO A 294 -35.42 8.07 -39.07
C PRO A 294 -35.20 8.82 -40.37
N LYS A 295 -34.01 8.66 -40.95
CA LYS A 295 -33.59 9.30 -42.20
C LYS A 295 -34.47 8.95 -43.40
N ASP A 296 -35.39 7.98 -43.21
CA ASP A 296 -36.36 7.47 -44.18
C ASP A 296 -37.83 7.66 -43.79
N ALA A 297 -38.15 8.59 -42.87
CA ALA A 297 -39.54 8.94 -42.62
C ALA A 297 -40.12 9.70 -43.84
N ARG A 298 -40.65 8.94 -44.81
CA ARG A 298 -41.55 9.46 -45.85
C ARG A 298 -42.59 10.37 -45.18
N PRO A 299 -42.94 11.52 -45.76
CA PRO A 299 -43.98 12.36 -45.20
C PRO A 299 -45.29 11.57 -45.20
N LEU A 300 -45.68 11.06 -44.03
CA LEU A 300 -47.03 10.61 -43.78
C LEU A 300 -47.90 11.86 -43.88
N ARG A 301 -48.59 11.97 -45.00
CA ARG A 301 -49.60 12.97 -45.27
C ARG A 301 -50.74 12.72 -44.28
N VAL A 302 -50.64 13.28 -43.08
CA VAL A 302 -51.76 13.36 -42.16
C VAL A 302 -52.72 14.37 -42.76
N GLU A 303 -53.73 13.86 -43.44
CA GLU A 303 -54.88 14.63 -43.90
C GLU A 303 -55.63 15.10 -42.66
N VAL A 304 -55.30 16.30 -42.19
CA VAL A 304 -56.06 16.99 -41.15
C VAL A 304 -57.37 17.41 -41.79
N THR A 305 -58.41 16.56 -41.64
CA THR A 305 -59.79 16.94 -41.89
C THR A 305 -60.12 18.12 -40.97
N ARG A 306 -60.08 19.34 -41.51
CA ARG A 306 -60.50 20.55 -40.79
C ARG A 306 -61.97 20.41 -40.40
N PRO A 307 -62.33 20.59 -39.12
CA PRO A 307 -63.74 20.74 -38.74
C PRO A 307 -64.30 22.00 -39.43
N THR A 308 -65.35 21.82 -40.21
CA THR A 308 -66.11 22.89 -40.85
C THR A 308 -66.68 23.83 -39.79
N ALA A 309 -66.25 25.10 -39.80
CA ALA A 309 -66.81 26.13 -38.94
C ALA A 309 -68.26 26.49 -39.37
N PRO A 310 -69.18 26.75 -38.42
CA PRO A 310 -70.54 27.19 -38.75
C PRO A 310 -70.53 28.61 -39.32
N ARG A 311 -71.33 28.79 -40.36
CA ARG A 311 -71.52 30.00 -41.15
C ARG A 311 -72.21 31.09 -40.31
N ALA A 312 -71.49 32.15 -39.94
CA ALA A 312 -72.06 33.33 -39.31
C ALA A 312 -72.85 34.16 -40.34
N SER A 313 -74.13 34.37 -40.04
CA SER A 313 -75.09 35.14 -40.84
C SER A 313 -75.03 36.62 -40.47
N GLY A 314 -74.74 37.46 -41.47
CA GLY A 314 -75.52 38.66 -41.78
C GLY A 314 -75.39 39.88 -40.86
N ASN A 315 -74.67 40.89 -41.34
CA ASN A 315 -74.83 42.30 -40.98
C ASN A 315 -76.31 42.75 -41.05
N ARG A 316 -76.80 43.37 -39.98
CA ARG A 316 -77.80 44.45 -40.07
C ARG A 316 -77.51 45.48 -38.99
N GLU A 317 -76.99 46.60 -39.43
CA GLU A 317 -76.87 47.85 -38.71
C GLU A 317 -78.25 48.51 -38.61
N PRO A 318 -78.68 48.97 -37.41
CA PRO A 318 -79.77 49.93 -37.31
C PRO A 318 -79.31 51.28 -36.73
N GLN A 319 -79.78 52.32 -37.40
CA GLN A 319 -79.67 53.75 -37.10
C GLN A 319 -79.96 54.15 -35.64
N PRO A 320 -79.43 55.31 -35.19
CA PRO A 320 -79.71 55.88 -33.89
C PRO A 320 -81.01 56.70 -33.88
N ARG A 321 -81.76 56.64 -32.79
CA ARG A 321 -82.84 57.60 -32.46
C ARG A 321 -82.92 57.85 -30.94
N PRO A 322 -83.50 59.00 -30.54
CA PRO A 322 -82.92 59.87 -29.53
C PRO A 322 -83.81 59.88 -28.24
N PRO A 323 -83.84 60.94 -27.41
CA PRO A 323 -83.58 60.81 -25.98
C PRO A 323 -84.85 60.95 -25.10
N ALA A 324 -84.60 60.94 -23.79
CA ALA A 324 -85.40 61.51 -22.71
C ALA A 324 -86.60 60.70 -22.20
N GLY A 325 -86.47 60.28 -20.94
CA GLY A 325 -87.16 60.99 -19.87
C GLY A 325 -88.46 60.38 -19.33
N ALA A 326 -88.56 60.49 -18.00
CA ALA A 326 -89.75 60.62 -17.17
C ALA A 326 -90.50 59.36 -16.68
N GLU A 327 -90.56 59.28 -15.34
CA GLU A 327 -91.72 58.94 -14.49
C GLU A 327 -92.21 57.48 -14.51
N ARG A 328 -92.43 56.78 -13.39
CA ARG A 328 -92.69 57.10 -11.98
C ARG A 328 -92.34 55.87 -11.14
#